data_AF-A0A7S2H1Q9-F1
#
_entry.id   AF-A0A7S2H1Q9-F1
#
_cell.length_a   1.000
_cell.length_b   1.000
_cell.length_c   1.000
_cell.angle_alpha   90.00
_cell.angle_beta   90.00
_cell.angle_gamma   90.00
#
_symmetry.space_group_name_H-M   'P 1'
#
loop_
_entity.id
_entity.type
_entity.pdbx_description
1 polymer ?
#
loop_
_entity_poly.entity_id
_entity_poly.type
_entity_poly.pdbx_seq_one_letter_code
_entity_poly.pdbx_strand_id
1 'polypeptide(L)'
;RRMGRLPEAPPGLRVPGLRIAVVSICAYPKDHPLVLRALTPENRRAYAEKHGYHLHVHLEHPMPDEGVHIQHAKLQLVADYLRNGTYDWVAWLDCDSVIMNMNRTLDSIIYRYARAGARLGRRSAEEEPDGPPSAARAEGPGGET
;
A
#
# COMPACT_ATOMS: atom_id res chain seq x y z
N ARG A 1 -12.52 -25.76 -10.46
CA ARG A 1 -13.02 -25.60 -9.07
C ARG A 1 -13.23 -24.11 -8.80
N ARG A 2 -14.47 -23.63 -8.62
CA ARG A 2 -14.70 -22.27 -8.10
C ARG A 2 -14.23 -22.26 -6.63
N MET A 3 -13.14 -21.58 -6.33
CA MET A 3 -12.80 -21.29 -4.93
C MET A 3 -13.95 -20.45 -4.34
N GLY A 4 -14.50 -20.89 -3.21
CA GLY A 4 -15.55 -20.15 -2.50
C GLY A 4 -15.08 -18.72 -2.21
N ARG A 5 -15.95 -17.74 -2.46
CA ARG A 5 -15.70 -16.37 -2.00
C ARG A 5 -15.67 -16.38 -0.47
N LEU A 6 -14.85 -15.52 0.13
CA LEU A 6 -14.94 -15.27 1.56
C LEU A 6 -16.37 -14.80 1.91
N PRO A 7 -16.88 -15.10 3.12
CA PRO A 7 -18.17 -14.60 3.56
C PRO A 7 -18.25 -13.08 3.38
N GLU A 8 -19.46 -12.58 3.06
CA GLU A 8 -19.64 -11.16 2.80
C GLU A 8 -19.25 -10.33 4.03
N ALA A 9 -18.26 -9.45 3.87
CA ALA A 9 -17.83 -8.56 4.94
C ALA A 9 -18.89 -7.47 5.17
N PRO A 10 -19.27 -7.19 6.44
CA PRO A 10 -20.16 -6.08 6.76
C PRO A 10 -19.62 -4.76 6.16
N PRO A 11 -20.48 -3.89 5.57
CA PRO A 11 -20.02 -2.68 4.90
C PRO A 11 -19.18 -1.73 5.78
N GLY A 12 -19.42 -1.73 7.09
CA GLY A 12 -18.70 -0.90 8.06
C GLY A 12 -17.54 -1.60 8.77
N LEU A 13 -17.13 -2.80 8.33
CA LEU A 13 -16.05 -3.55 8.98
C LEU A 13 -14.77 -2.70 9.08
N ARG A 14 -14.14 -2.63 10.25
CA ARG A 14 -12.75 -2.17 10.40
C ARG A 14 -11.95 -3.31 11.02
N VAL A 15 -10.83 -3.65 10.40
CA VAL A 15 -9.90 -4.66 10.91
C VAL A 15 -8.92 -3.95 11.85
N PRO A 16 -8.91 -4.28 13.15
CA PRO A 16 -7.98 -3.69 14.09
C PRO A 16 -6.52 -3.95 13.66
N GLY A 17 -5.69 -2.91 13.74
CA GLY A 17 -4.27 -3.01 13.39
C GLY A 17 -3.95 -2.95 11.90
N LEU A 18 -4.95 -3.00 11.00
CA LEU A 18 -4.71 -2.84 9.56
C LEU A 18 -4.50 -1.35 9.23
N ARG A 19 -3.27 -0.97 8.88
CA ARG A 19 -2.86 0.41 8.59
C ARG A 19 -3.08 0.70 7.11
N ILE A 20 -4.13 1.46 6.81
CA ILE A 20 -4.50 1.82 5.44
C ILE A 20 -4.20 3.31 5.20
N ALA A 21 -3.51 3.60 4.11
CA ALA A 21 -3.34 4.95 3.57
C ALA A 21 -4.23 5.15 2.34
N VAL A 22 -4.93 6.29 2.27
CA VAL A 22 -5.59 6.80 1.07
C VAL A 22 -4.63 7.76 0.38
N VAL A 23 -4.27 7.48 -0.86
CA VAL A 23 -3.27 8.26 -1.62
C VAL A 23 -3.89 8.75 -2.92
N SER A 24 -3.64 10.01 -3.25
CA SER A 24 -4.17 10.68 -4.44
C SER A 24 -3.21 11.75 -4.91
N ILE A 25 -3.17 12.00 -6.22
CA ILE A 25 -2.55 13.20 -6.79
C ILE A 25 -3.65 14.08 -7.39
N CYS A 26 -3.74 15.32 -6.95
CA CYS A 26 -4.67 16.37 -7.38
C CYS A 26 -3.92 17.64 -7.82
N ALA A 27 -2.88 17.47 -8.65
CA ALA A 27 -1.99 18.53 -9.08
C ALA A 27 -2.52 19.34 -10.28
N TYR A 28 -3.78 19.76 -10.25
CA TYR A 28 -4.32 20.70 -11.24
C TYR A 28 -3.81 22.12 -10.98
N PRO A 29 -3.62 22.98 -11.99
CA PRO A 29 -3.40 24.40 -11.76
C PRO A 29 -4.47 25.04 -10.86
N LYS A 30 -4.12 26.09 -10.11
CA LYS A 30 -5.05 26.75 -9.17
C LYS A 30 -6.26 27.38 -9.88
N ASP A 31 -6.05 27.81 -11.12
CA ASP A 31 -7.00 28.43 -12.04
C ASP A 31 -7.67 27.43 -12.99
N HIS A 32 -7.45 26.12 -12.79
CA HIS A 32 -8.06 25.10 -13.62
C HIS A 32 -9.60 25.16 -13.51
N PRO A 33 -10.36 25.10 -14.63
CA PRO A 33 -11.82 25.29 -14.62
C PRO A 33 -12.59 24.16 -13.91
N LEU A 34 -11.94 23.01 -13.68
CA LEU A 34 -12.56 21.88 -12.99
C LEU A 34 -12.49 22.05 -11.46
N VAL A 35 -13.64 21.81 -10.83
CA VAL A 35 -13.86 21.82 -9.38
C VAL A 35 -13.05 20.77 -8.62
N LEU A 36 -12.43 19.80 -9.31
CA LEU A 36 -11.76 18.65 -8.71
C LEU A 36 -10.68 19.03 -7.67
N ARG A 37 -9.87 20.07 -7.93
CA ARG A 37 -8.83 20.51 -6.99
C ARG A 37 -9.40 20.96 -5.64
N ALA A 38 -10.62 21.49 -5.61
CA ALA A 38 -11.27 21.96 -4.38
C ALA A 38 -12.13 20.85 -3.74
N LEU A 39 -12.85 20.07 -4.53
CA LEU A 39 -13.82 19.09 -4.03
C LEU A 39 -13.16 17.80 -3.55
N THR A 40 -12.24 17.27 -4.35
CA THR A 40 -11.69 15.93 -4.19
C THR A 40 -10.85 15.77 -2.92
N PRO A 41 -9.97 16.71 -2.53
CA PRO A 41 -9.21 16.61 -1.28
C PRO A 41 -10.11 16.60 -0.04
N GLU A 42 -11.13 17.46 0.00
CA GLU A 42 -12.08 17.52 1.12
C GLU A 42 -12.91 16.22 1.24
N ASN A 43 -13.38 15.69 0.11
CA ASN A 43 -14.10 14.41 0.09
C ASN A 43 -13.28 13.26 0.68
N ARG A 44 -11.99 13.20 0.35
CA ARG A 44 -11.07 12.18 0.88
C ARG A 44 -10.73 12.41 2.35
N ARG A 45 -10.54 13.67 2.76
CA ARG A 45 -10.32 14.02 4.17
C ARG A 45 -11.47 13.58 5.05
N ALA A 46 -12.69 13.97 4.70
CA ALA A 46 -13.88 13.56 5.45
C ALA A 46 -14.02 12.02 5.53
N TYR A 47 -13.67 11.30 4.47
CA TYR A 47 -13.72 9.84 4.46
C TYR A 47 -12.63 9.21 5.33
N ALA A 48 -11.38 9.67 5.19
CA ALA A 48 -10.24 9.15 5.92
C ALA A 48 -10.37 9.41 7.42
N GLU A 49 -10.74 10.63 7.82
CA GLU A 49 -10.98 11.01 9.21
C GLU A 49 -12.08 10.15 9.85
N LYS A 50 -13.20 9.95 9.14
CA LYS A 50 -14.32 9.15 9.64
C LYS A 50 -13.94 7.71 9.98
N HIS A 51 -13.01 7.12 9.24
CA HIS A 51 -12.66 5.69 9.35
C HIS A 51 -11.28 5.44 9.96
N GLY A 52 -10.56 6.50 10.34
CA GLY A 52 -9.21 6.42 10.90
C GLY A 52 -8.17 5.91 9.88
N TYR A 53 -8.27 6.33 8.62
CA TYR A 53 -7.23 6.08 7.62
C TYR A 53 -6.24 7.25 7.56
N HIS A 54 -5.01 6.98 7.16
CA HIS A 54 -4.06 8.05 6.84
C HIS A 54 -4.39 8.61 5.46
N LEU A 55 -4.25 9.93 5.27
CA LEU A 55 -4.52 10.58 4.00
C LEU A 55 -3.27 11.27 3.46
N HIS A 56 -2.99 11.04 2.18
CA HIS A 56 -1.96 11.74 1.41
C HIS A 56 -2.52 12.24 0.09
N VAL A 57 -2.81 13.54 0.01
CA VAL A 57 -3.25 14.19 -1.24
C VAL A 57 -2.15 15.13 -1.71
N HIS A 58 -1.54 14.78 -2.84
CA HIS A 58 -0.48 15.58 -3.45
C HIS A 58 -1.09 16.63 -4.36
N LEU A 59 -1.00 17.91 -3.98
CA LEU A 59 -1.54 19.04 -4.76
C LEU A 59 -0.55 19.57 -5.81
N GLU A 60 0.62 18.95 -5.91
CA GLU A 60 1.70 19.24 -6.83
C GLU A 60 2.20 17.93 -7.44
N HIS A 61 2.95 18.01 -8.53
CA HIS A 61 3.55 16.82 -9.14
C HIS A 61 4.57 16.23 -8.16
N PRO A 62 4.44 14.96 -7.75
CA PRO A 62 5.30 14.40 -6.70
C PRO A 62 6.74 14.10 -7.14
N MET A 63 6.99 14.05 -8.46
CA MET A 63 8.31 13.79 -9.06
C MET A 63 8.56 14.72 -10.26
N PRO A 64 8.61 16.04 -10.06
CA PRO A 64 8.65 17.00 -11.17
C PRO A 64 9.95 16.93 -11.97
N ASP A 65 11.06 16.55 -11.32
CA ASP A 65 12.41 16.59 -11.90
C ASP A 65 12.82 15.25 -12.56
N GLU A 66 12.00 14.21 -12.45
CA GLU A 66 12.32 12.88 -12.98
C GLU A 66 11.88 12.68 -14.44
N GLY A 67 11.27 13.70 -15.06
CA GLY A 67 10.73 13.61 -16.42
C GLY A 67 9.56 12.63 -16.57
N VAL A 68 8.99 12.16 -15.45
CA VAL A 68 7.90 11.20 -15.41
C VAL A 68 6.57 11.93 -15.49
N HIS A 69 5.72 11.56 -16.43
CA HIS A 69 4.36 12.10 -16.51
C HIS A 69 3.52 11.70 -15.28
N ILE A 70 2.61 12.57 -14.83
CA ILE A 70 1.81 12.38 -13.60
C ILE A 70 1.03 11.06 -13.56
N GLN A 71 0.60 10.58 -14.73
CA GLN A 71 -0.11 9.31 -14.87
C GLN A 71 0.77 8.09 -14.57
N HIS A 72 2.09 8.21 -14.69
CA HIS A 72 3.05 7.18 -14.33
C HIS A 72 3.58 7.38 -12.91
N ALA A 73 3.67 8.64 -12.46
CA ALA A 73 4.08 9.00 -11.10
C ALA A 73 3.24 8.31 -10.01
N LYS A 74 1.96 8.01 -10.28
CA LYS A 74 1.11 7.29 -9.32
C LYS A 74 1.65 5.91 -8.91
N LEU A 75 2.25 5.17 -9.84
CA LEU A 75 2.75 3.82 -9.55
C LEU A 75 3.99 3.88 -8.64
N GLN A 76 4.92 4.76 -8.96
CA GLN A 76 6.11 4.98 -8.15
C GLN A 76 5.74 5.51 -6.75
N LEU A 77 4.83 6.48 -6.67
CA LEU A 77 4.35 7.02 -5.40
C LEU A 77 3.71 5.95 -4.50
N VAL A 78 2.85 5.09 -5.06
CA VAL A 78 2.28 3.96 -4.31
C VAL A 78 3.38 3.00 -3.83
N ALA A 79 4.36 2.70 -4.68
CA ALA A 79 5.48 1.84 -4.30
C ALA A 79 6.30 2.44 -3.14
N ASP A 80 6.53 3.75 -3.13
CA ASP A 80 7.30 4.43 -2.08
C ASP A 80 6.58 4.41 -0.73
N TYR A 81 5.26 4.64 -0.72
CA TYR A 81 4.45 4.49 0.50
C TYR A 81 4.47 3.05 1.04
N LEU A 82 4.48 2.05 0.17
CA LEU A 82 4.56 0.65 0.57
C LEU A 82 5.96 0.27 1.08
N ARG A 83 7.03 0.71 0.41
CA ARG A 83 8.43 0.40 0.77
C ARG A 83 8.83 0.92 2.15
N ASN A 84 8.26 2.05 2.58
CA ASN A 84 8.49 2.59 3.92
C ASN A 84 7.99 1.65 5.05
N GLY A 85 7.08 0.70 4.75
CA GLY A 85 6.57 -0.26 5.74
C GLY A 85 5.59 0.34 6.77
N THR A 86 5.25 1.62 6.64
CA THR A 86 4.27 2.34 7.48
C THR A 86 2.84 1.86 7.27
N TYR A 87 2.54 1.33 6.08
CA TYR A 87 1.19 0.92 5.70
C TYR A 87 1.16 -0.54 5.25
N ASP A 88 0.08 -1.22 5.59
CA ASP A 88 -0.20 -2.57 5.13
C ASP A 88 -0.94 -2.54 3.79
N TRP A 89 -1.68 -1.46 3.54
CA TRP A 89 -2.42 -1.19 2.32
C TRP A 89 -2.34 0.28 1.92
N VAL A 90 -2.13 0.50 0.62
CA VAL A 90 -2.21 1.83 0.00
C VAL A 90 -3.37 1.80 -1.00
N ALA A 91 -4.43 2.55 -0.68
CA ALA A 91 -5.59 2.74 -1.55
C ALA A 91 -5.37 3.97 -2.43
N TRP A 92 -5.04 3.72 -3.69
CA TRP A 92 -4.94 4.77 -4.71
C TRP A 92 -6.33 5.22 -5.17
N LEU A 93 -6.58 6.53 -5.20
CA LEU A 93 -7.79 7.13 -5.77
C LEU A 93 -7.42 8.29 -6.70
N ASP A 94 -7.72 8.19 -7.99
CA ASP A 94 -7.49 9.27 -8.97
C ASP A 94 -8.32 10.52 -8.63
N CYS A 95 -7.82 11.73 -8.92
CA CYS A 95 -8.46 12.98 -8.47
C CYS A 95 -9.88 13.22 -9.02
N ASP A 96 -10.23 12.53 -10.10
CA ASP A 96 -11.54 12.54 -10.74
C ASP A 96 -12.50 11.48 -10.17
N SER A 97 -12.11 10.77 -9.12
CA SER A 97 -12.98 9.87 -8.34
C SER A 97 -13.50 10.53 -7.06
N VAL A 98 -14.78 10.30 -6.75
CA VAL A 98 -15.48 10.83 -5.58
C VAL A 98 -16.09 9.68 -4.76
N ILE A 99 -15.89 9.72 -3.45
CA ILE A 99 -16.47 8.76 -2.51
C ILE A 99 -17.90 9.20 -2.20
N MET A 100 -18.87 8.42 -2.66
CA MET A 100 -20.30 8.72 -2.49
C MET A 100 -20.92 8.00 -1.29
N ASN A 101 -20.40 6.84 -0.90
CA ASN A 101 -20.87 6.10 0.26
C ASN A 101 -19.86 6.19 1.41
N MET A 102 -20.05 7.19 2.27
CA MET A 102 -19.16 7.44 3.41
C MET A 102 -19.29 6.42 4.53
N ASN A 103 -20.23 5.46 4.47
CA ASN A 103 -20.42 4.43 5.49
C ASN A 103 -19.71 3.11 5.14
N ARG A 104 -19.27 2.95 3.89
CA ARG A 104 -18.54 1.75 3.46
C ARG A 104 -17.05 1.91 3.71
N THR A 105 -16.44 0.97 4.41
CA THR A 105 -15.00 0.98 4.72
C THR A 105 -14.17 0.35 3.61
N LEU A 106 -12.90 0.75 3.50
CA LEU A 106 -11.94 0.10 2.61
C LEU A 106 -11.66 -1.34 3.04
N ASP A 107 -11.66 -1.63 4.34
CA ASP A 107 -11.51 -3.00 4.83
C ASP A 107 -12.62 -3.90 4.33
N SER A 108 -13.89 -3.45 4.39
CA SER A 108 -15.00 -4.27 3.90
C SER A 108 -14.82 -4.62 2.42
N ILE A 109 -14.23 -3.73 1.63
CA ILE A 109 -13.93 -3.94 0.22
C ILE A 109 -12.74 -4.91 0.07
N ILE A 110 -11.63 -4.64 0.77
CA ILE A 110 -10.43 -5.48 0.77
C ILE A 110 -10.80 -6.90 1.18
N TYR A 111 -11.49 -7.10 2.31
CA TYR A 111 -11.86 -8.40 2.83
C TYR A 111 -12.84 -9.15 1.93
N ARG A 112 -13.80 -8.43 1.33
CA ARG A 112 -14.78 -9.01 0.37
C ARG A 112 -14.10 -9.57 -0.88
N TYR A 113 -13.02 -8.93 -1.35
CA TYR A 113 -12.35 -9.30 -2.60
C TYR A 113 -11.00 -9.98 -2.42
N ALA A 114 -10.47 -10.02 -1.20
CA ALA A 114 -9.30 -10.81 -0.86
C ALA A 114 -9.58 -12.29 -1.17
N ARG A 115 -8.65 -12.94 -1.87
CA ARG A 115 -8.73 -14.38 -2.07
C ARG A 115 -8.25 -15.04 -0.77
N ALA A 116 -8.93 -16.11 -0.34
CA ALA A 116 -8.57 -16.89 0.85
C ALA A 116 -7.10 -17.42 0.87
N GLY A 117 -6.38 -17.38 -0.26
CA GLY A 117 -4.97 -17.76 -0.39
C GLY A 117 -4.01 -16.61 -0.71
N ALA A 118 -4.47 -15.36 -0.75
CA ALA A 118 -3.56 -14.22 -0.74
C ALA A 118 -2.90 -14.22 0.65
N ARG A 119 -1.68 -14.75 0.72
CA ARG A 119 -0.90 -14.83 1.96
C ARG A 119 -0.78 -13.42 2.53
N LEU A 120 -1.66 -13.05 3.45
CA LEU A 120 -1.39 -11.98 4.40
C LEU A 120 -0.17 -12.48 5.16
N GLY A 121 1.00 -11.93 4.83
CA GLY A 121 2.27 -12.39 5.34
C GLY A 121 2.21 -12.43 6.85
N ARG A 122 2.11 -13.65 7.40
CA ARG A 122 2.75 -13.90 8.68
C ARG A 122 4.22 -13.61 8.43
N ARG A 123 4.70 -12.45 8.86
CA ARG A 123 6.10 -12.37 9.28
C ARG A 123 6.20 -13.29 10.47
N SER A 124 6.44 -14.58 10.21
CA SER A 124 6.99 -15.45 11.22
C SER A 124 8.38 -14.88 11.49
N ALA A 125 8.58 -14.38 12.70
CA ALA A 125 9.91 -14.16 13.23
C ALA A 125 10.62 -15.51 13.19
N GLU A 126 11.62 -15.65 12.32
CA GLU A 126 12.70 -16.66 12.30
C GLU A 126 13.39 -16.56 10.92
N GLU A 127 14.16 -15.50 10.71
CA GLU A 127 15.33 -15.57 9.82
C GLU A 127 16.54 -15.70 10.74
N GLU A 128 16.93 -16.94 11.02
CA GLU A 128 18.30 -17.26 11.48
C GLU A 128 19.27 -17.06 10.31
N PRO A 129 20.48 -16.53 10.56
CA PRO A 129 21.39 -16.13 9.50
C PRO A 129 22.04 -17.36 8.84
N ASP A 130 22.00 -17.38 7.51
CA ASP A 130 22.65 -18.38 6.67
C ASP A 130 24.19 -18.22 6.77
N GLY A 131 24.78 -18.89 7.76
CA GLY A 131 26.22 -19.03 7.91
C GLY A 131 26.76 -20.10 6.94
N PRO A 132 27.91 -19.89 6.28
CA PRO A 132 28.42 -20.85 5.31
C PRO A 132 28.90 -22.15 6.00
N PRO A 133 28.81 -23.31 5.31
CA PRO A 133 29.21 -24.58 5.89
C PRO A 133 30.73 -24.64 6.11
N SER A 134 31.07 -25.07 7.32
CA SER A 134 32.41 -25.36 7.83
C SER A 134 33.22 -26.25 6.87
N ALA A 135 34.37 -25.74 6.42
CA ALA A 135 35.36 -26.52 5.69
C ALA A 135 36.02 -27.53 6.64
N ALA A 136 35.74 -28.81 6.41
CA ALA A 136 36.41 -29.90 7.09
C ALA A 136 37.91 -29.91 6.76
N ARG A 137 38.70 -30.10 7.82
CA ARG A 137 40.15 -30.19 7.87
C ARG A 137 40.71 -31.29 6.96
N ALA A 138 41.80 -30.99 6.29
CA ALA A 138 42.81 -31.97 5.89
C ALA A 138 44.17 -31.50 6.41
N GLU A 139 44.49 -31.89 7.65
CA GLU A 139 45.87 -31.96 8.11
C GLU A 139 46.37 -33.37 7.84
N GLY A 140 47.51 -33.47 7.14
CA GLY A 140 48.29 -34.68 7.03
C GLY A 140 49.77 -34.28 7.06
N PRO A 141 50.56 -34.72 8.07
CA PRO A 141 51.96 -34.38 8.20
C PRO A 141 52.88 -35.45 7.57
N GLY A 142 54.09 -35.02 7.20
CA GLY A 142 55.22 -35.88 6.84
C GLY A 142 55.99 -35.24 5.68
N GLY A 143 57.28 -34.94 5.76
CA GLY A 143 58.36 -35.39 6.62
C GLY A 143 59.62 -35.40 5.74
N GLU A 144 60.73 -34.91 6.28
CA GLU A 144 62.03 -34.72 5.61
C GLU A 144 62.57 -35.96 4.87
N THR A 145 63.20 -35.75 3.70
CA THR A 145 64.65 -35.96 3.47
C THR A 145 65.05 -35.45 2.09
#